data_AF-A0A844XLI4-F1
#
_entry.id   AF-A0A844XLI4-F1
#
_cell.length_a   1.000
_cell.length_b   1.000
_cell.length_c   1.000
_cell.angle_alpha   90.00
_cell.angle_beta   90.00
_cell.angle_gamma   90.00
#
_symmetry.space_group_name_H-M   'P 1'
#
loop_
_entity.id
_entity.type
_entity.pdbx_description
1 polymer ?
#
loop_
_entity_poly.entity_id
_entity_poly.type
_entity_poly.pdbx_seq_one_letter_code
_entity_poly.pdbx_strand_id
1 'polypeptide(L)'
;MKSIAKQNTPYGPRYSVGSVGFVSHDEMTGANSPELRNTLDHLVERDSSLFDEYQHDKIPEIRRRTFAGAVAPAVGRAIDAMRLAKSETHAADAALMEPALTVDTLLALDYVNGARSLSEAGQDDWIKRADLAALTAVVARGNSVPFPEPIWEQAVERYWLLNWAERFNAAATNPAVPDLGTVLATGPNMDAVMAEAARYRADHLKRLAAIGVMESVAKDMVAFMAALFDLSAQEALDMVMGRTDATAA
;
A
#
# COMPACT_ATOMS: atom_id res chain seq x y z
N MET A 1 37.23 1.71 -5.21
CA MET A 1 36.63 0.89 -4.14
C MET A 1 35.44 1.64 -3.59
N LYS A 2 34.24 1.04 -3.54
CA LYS A 2 33.03 1.70 -3.02
C LYS A 2 32.94 1.38 -1.52
N SER A 3 33.03 2.37 -0.64
CA SER A 3 32.82 2.20 0.80
C SER A 3 31.32 2.23 1.12
N ILE A 4 30.89 1.41 2.08
CA ILE A 4 29.55 1.50 2.64
C ILE A 4 29.56 2.63 3.68
N ALA A 5 28.78 3.69 3.47
CA ALA A 5 28.60 4.73 4.48
C ALA A 5 27.32 4.46 5.27
N LYS A 6 27.39 4.58 6.61
CA LYS A 6 26.25 4.49 7.52
C LYS A 6 25.91 5.88 8.04
N GLN A 7 24.67 6.32 7.88
CA GLN A 7 24.14 7.58 8.41
C GLN A 7 22.97 7.28 9.34
N ASN A 8 23.02 7.75 10.58
CA ASN A 8 21.91 7.60 11.51
C ASN A 8 20.85 8.67 11.24
N THR A 9 19.58 8.28 11.11
CA THR A 9 18.43 9.19 10.97
C THR A 9 17.44 8.98 12.11
N PRO A 10 16.43 9.86 12.28
CA PRO A 10 15.35 9.65 13.24
C PRO A 10 14.54 8.35 13.04
N TYR A 11 14.69 7.72 11.88
CA TYR A 11 14.00 6.49 11.49
C TYR A 11 14.96 5.28 11.39
N GLY A 12 16.16 5.41 11.98
CA GLY A 12 17.16 4.35 12.03
C GLY A 12 18.34 4.54 11.08
N PRO A 13 19.25 3.56 10.98
CA PRO A 13 20.43 3.68 10.15
C PRO A 13 20.08 3.55 8.66
N ARG A 14 20.60 4.49 7.86
CA ARG A 14 20.63 4.46 6.39
C ARG A 14 22.02 4.06 5.94
N TYR A 15 22.07 3.22 4.91
CA TYR A 15 23.32 2.73 4.32
C TYR A 15 23.45 3.28 2.90
N SER A 16 24.66 3.54 2.43
CA SER A 16 24.88 3.92 1.03
C SER A 16 26.17 3.33 0.47
N VAL A 17 26.16 3.03 -0.83
CA VAL A 17 27.32 2.52 -1.57
C VAL A 17 27.54 3.44 -2.78
N GLY A 18 28.58 4.29 -2.71
CA GLY A 18 28.80 5.33 -3.72
C GLY A 18 27.64 6.35 -3.74
N SER A 19 27.01 6.54 -4.89
CA SER A 19 25.83 7.42 -5.04
C SER A 19 24.50 6.73 -4.77
N VAL A 20 24.49 5.42 -4.50
CA VAL A 20 23.27 4.65 -4.23
C VAL A 20 23.00 4.68 -2.73
N GLY A 21 21.97 5.43 -2.32
CA GLY A 21 21.49 5.46 -0.94
C GLY A 21 20.40 4.41 -0.69
N PHE A 22 20.30 3.94 0.54
CA PHE A 22 19.26 3.04 1.04
C PHE A 22 18.38 3.76 2.09
N VAL A 23 17.13 3.33 2.19
CA VAL A 23 16.11 3.82 3.13
C VAL A 23 16.29 3.13 4.48
N SER A 24 16.02 3.81 5.58
CA SER A 24 16.22 3.23 6.92
C SER A 24 15.21 2.13 7.21
N HIS A 25 15.58 1.20 8.10
CA HIS A 25 14.74 0.06 8.47
C HIS A 25 13.36 0.49 9.01
N ASP A 26 13.26 1.58 9.78
CA ASP A 26 11.97 1.99 10.36
C ASP A 26 11.10 2.76 9.34
N GLU A 27 11.68 3.24 8.24
CA GLU A 27 10.93 3.74 7.06
C GLU A 27 10.28 2.56 6.27
N MET A 28 10.72 1.31 6.49
CA MET A 28 10.15 0.09 5.90
C MET A 28 8.97 -0.47 6.72
N THR A 29 7.99 0.38 7.04
CA THR A 29 6.86 0.08 7.95
C THR A 29 6.07 -1.22 7.66
N GLY A 30 6.13 -1.79 6.45
CA GLY A 30 5.53 -3.08 6.11
C GLY A 30 6.47 -4.28 6.01
N ALA A 31 7.80 -4.06 6.06
CA ALA A 31 8.82 -5.10 5.93
C ALA A 31 9.68 -5.23 7.18
N ASN A 32 9.14 -4.83 8.34
CA ASN A 32 9.68 -5.03 9.70
C ASN A 32 9.87 -6.53 10.03
N SER A 33 10.71 -7.22 9.25
CA SER A 33 11.26 -8.52 9.57
C SER A 33 12.56 -8.27 10.33
N PRO A 34 12.62 -8.58 11.63
CA PRO A 34 13.88 -8.61 12.36
C PRO A 34 14.95 -9.47 11.66
N GLU A 35 14.54 -10.47 10.86
CA GLU A 35 15.46 -11.27 10.07
C GLU A 35 16.14 -10.47 8.95
N LEU A 36 15.43 -9.59 8.24
CA LEU A 36 16.05 -8.73 7.22
C LEU A 36 17.07 -7.80 7.85
N ARG A 37 16.72 -7.20 9.00
CA ARG A 37 17.62 -6.32 9.76
C ARG A 37 18.88 -7.04 10.19
N ASN A 38 18.75 -8.18 10.85
CA ASN A 38 19.90 -8.98 11.29
C ASN A 38 20.75 -9.44 10.09
N THR A 39 20.11 -9.80 8.97
CA THR A 39 20.83 -10.21 7.77
C THR A 39 21.64 -9.05 7.19
N LEU A 40 21.08 -7.84 7.11
CA LEU A 40 21.76 -6.67 6.56
C LEU A 40 22.91 -6.18 7.46
N ASP A 41 22.69 -6.10 8.76
CA ASP A 41 23.73 -5.70 9.71
C ASP A 41 24.91 -6.70 9.68
N HIS A 42 24.63 -8.02 9.68
CA HIS A 42 25.67 -9.04 9.53
C HIS A 42 26.37 -9.00 8.17
N LEU A 43 25.69 -8.59 7.11
CA LEU A 43 26.27 -8.51 5.77
C LEU A 43 27.23 -7.33 5.67
N VAL A 44 26.92 -6.18 6.29
CA VAL A 44 27.84 -5.03 6.41
C VAL A 44 29.07 -5.40 7.23
N GLU A 45 28.89 -6.07 8.37
CA GLU A 45 30.00 -6.57 9.18
C GLU A 45 30.87 -7.56 8.41
N ARG A 46 30.24 -8.51 7.69
CA ARG A 46 30.95 -9.54 6.94
C ARG A 46 31.64 -9.00 5.69
N ASP A 47 31.05 -8.07 4.93
CA ASP A 47 31.76 -7.46 3.77
C ASP A 47 32.99 -6.67 4.24
N SER A 48 32.90 -6.03 5.40
CA SER A 48 34.06 -5.35 6.02
C SER A 48 35.15 -6.34 6.41
N SER A 49 34.80 -7.49 7.01
CA SER A 49 35.77 -8.51 7.44
C SER A 49 36.37 -9.32 6.28
N LEU A 50 35.58 -9.59 5.23
CA LEU A 50 36.05 -10.28 4.02
C LEU A 50 37.19 -9.53 3.33
N PHE A 51 37.21 -8.21 3.47
CA PHE A 51 38.25 -7.36 2.90
C PHE A 51 39.59 -7.52 3.62
N ASP A 52 39.56 -7.73 4.93
CA ASP A 52 40.76 -7.90 5.76
C ASP A 52 41.34 -9.32 5.67
N GLU A 53 40.50 -10.33 5.35
CA GLU A 53 40.85 -11.75 5.43
C GLU A 53 41.28 -12.39 4.09
N TYR A 54 40.84 -11.86 2.94
CA TYR A 54 41.02 -12.53 1.64
C TYR A 54 41.91 -11.76 0.65
N GLN A 55 42.57 -12.51 -0.25
CA GLN A 55 43.28 -11.93 -1.40
C GLN A 55 42.29 -11.18 -2.31
N HIS A 56 42.66 -9.97 -2.73
CA HIS A 56 41.79 -9.05 -3.47
C HIS A 56 41.13 -9.63 -4.73
N ASP A 57 41.77 -10.62 -5.37
CA ASP A 57 41.31 -11.29 -6.59
C ASP A 57 40.14 -12.25 -6.35
N LYS A 58 39.98 -12.80 -5.14
CA LYS A 58 38.88 -13.71 -4.80
C LYS A 58 37.62 -13.03 -4.26
N ILE A 59 37.71 -11.74 -3.94
CA ILE A 59 36.63 -10.95 -3.35
C ILE A 59 35.35 -10.97 -4.23
N PRO A 60 35.40 -10.84 -5.57
CA PRO A 60 34.19 -10.85 -6.39
C PRO A 60 33.40 -12.17 -6.34
N GLU A 61 34.09 -13.31 -6.38
CA GLU A 61 33.46 -14.64 -6.33
C GLU A 61 32.81 -14.90 -4.96
N ILE A 62 33.52 -14.57 -3.87
CA ILE A 62 33.01 -14.72 -2.49
C ILE A 62 31.79 -13.83 -2.28
N ARG A 63 31.81 -12.60 -2.81
CA ARG A 63 30.68 -11.67 -2.80
C ARG A 63 29.47 -12.25 -3.52
N ARG A 64 29.64 -12.74 -4.75
CA ARG A 64 28.56 -13.35 -5.54
C ARG A 64 27.96 -14.57 -4.84
N ARG A 65 28.78 -15.45 -4.28
CA ARG A 65 28.33 -16.64 -3.52
C ARG A 65 27.58 -16.26 -2.24
N THR A 66 28.07 -15.26 -1.51
CA THR A 66 27.41 -14.76 -0.28
C THR A 66 26.05 -14.16 -0.60
N PHE A 67 25.98 -13.36 -1.68
CA PHE A 67 24.72 -12.79 -2.15
C PHE A 67 23.71 -13.87 -2.54
N ALA A 68 24.09 -14.79 -3.44
CA ALA A 68 23.20 -15.85 -3.91
C ALA A 68 22.72 -16.79 -2.78
N GLY A 69 23.57 -17.05 -1.78
CA GLY A 69 23.27 -18.00 -0.71
C GLY A 69 22.34 -17.47 0.38
N ALA A 70 22.72 -16.39 1.06
CA ALA A 70 22.01 -15.93 2.26
C ALA A 70 21.17 -14.67 2.01
N VAL A 71 21.71 -13.74 1.21
CA VAL A 71 21.17 -12.40 1.06
C VAL A 71 19.99 -12.37 0.09
N ALA A 72 20.17 -12.92 -1.10
CA ALA A 72 19.15 -12.93 -2.14
C ALA A 72 17.86 -13.63 -1.67
N PRO A 73 17.89 -14.78 -0.98
CA PRO A 73 16.68 -15.38 -0.41
C PRO A 73 16.02 -14.54 0.69
N ALA A 74 16.81 -13.83 1.53
CA ALA A 74 16.26 -12.97 2.58
C ALA A 74 15.57 -11.73 2.00
N VAL A 75 16.20 -11.08 1.02
CA VAL A 75 15.61 -9.96 0.27
C VAL A 75 14.38 -10.44 -0.52
N GLY A 76 14.44 -11.63 -1.12
CA GLY A 76 13.33 -12.24 -1.85
C GLY A 76 12.09 -12.44 -0.99
N ARG A 77 12.26 -12.99 0.23
CA ARG A 77 11.16 -13.12 1.21
C ARG A 77 10.56 -11.78 1.60
N ALA A 78 11.39 -10.74 1.77
CA ALA A 78 10.90 -9.39 2.08
C ALA A 78 10.07 -8.81 0.92
N ILE A 79 10.52 -8.96 -0.33
CA ILE A 79 9.77 -8.53 -1.51
C ILE A 79 8.47 -9.31 -1.66
N ASP A 80 8.49 -10.63 -1.41
CA ASP A 80 7.27 -11.45 -1.44
C ASP A 80 6.25 -11.03 -0.38
N ALA A 81 6.69 -10.69 0.83
CA ALA A 81 5.82 -10.15 1.88
C ALA A 81 5.21 -8.80 1.46
N MET A 82 6.00 -7.89 0.86
CA MET A 82 5.49 -6.63 0.32
C MET A 82 4.48 -6.86 -0.82
N ARG A 83 4.74 -7.84 -1.69
CA ARG A 83 3.82 -8.21 -2.79
C ARG A 83 2.50 -8.77 -2.26
N LEU A 84 2.56 -9.60 -1.22
CA LEU A 84 1.36 -10.12 -0.56
C LEU A 84 0.55 -8.98 0.06
N ALA A 85 1.18 -8.09 0.83
CA ALA A 85 0.51 -6.94 1.43
C ALA A 85 -0.14 -6.01 0.37
N LYS A 86 0.55 -5.80 -0.76
CA LYS A 86 0.00 -5.08 -1.92
C LYS A 86 -1.23 -5.78 -2.49
N SER A 87 -1.15 -7.09 -2.71
CA SER A 87 -2.28 -7.90 -3.21
C SER A 87 -3.48 -7.86 -2.26
N GLU A 88 -3.26 -8.03 -0.96
CA GLU A 88 -4.32 -7.98 0.06
C GLU A 88 -5.00 -6.61 0.11
N THR A 89 -4.22 -5.54 0.00
CA THR A 89 -4.78 -4.18 -0.01
C THR A 89 -5.58 -3.91 -1.29
N HIS A 90 -5.12 -4.38 -2.45
CA HIS A 90 -5.89 -4.28 -3.69
C HIS A 90 -7.17 -5.12 -3.66
N ALA A 91 -7.12 -6.31 -3.05
CA ALA A 91 -8.31 -7.13 -2.86
C ALA A 91 -9.31 -6.46 -1.90
N ALA A 92 -8.82 -5.85 -0.83
CA ALA A 92 -9.65 -5.06 0.08
C ALA A 92 -10.26 -3.85 -0.63
N ASP A 93 -9.49 -3.14 -1.47
CA ASP A 93 -9.98 -2.00 -2.26
C ASP A 93 -11.08 -2.43 -3.24
N ALA A 94 -10.87 -3.51 -3.99
CA ALA A 94 -11.88 -4.07 -4.89
C ALA A 94 -13.16 -4.47 -4.14
N ALA A 95 -13.02 -5.15 -3.00
CA ALA A 95 -14.15 -5.53 -2.16
C ALA A 95 -14.90 -4.31 -1.59
N LEU A 96 -14.23 -3.19 -1.36
CA LEU A 96 -14.88 -1.95 -0.90
C LEU A 96 -15.63 -1.22 -2.02
N MET A 97 -15.17 -1.38 -3.26
CA MET A 97 -15.79 -0.78 -4.44
C MET A 97 -16.97 -1.59 -4.97
N GLU A 98 -17.08 -2.87 -4.62
CA GLU A 98 -18.27 -3.67 -4.89
C GLU A 98 -19.49 -3.14 -4.12
N PRO A 99 -20.66 -3.01 -4.77
CA PRO A 99 -21.88 -2.53 -4.10
C PRO A 99 -22.35 -3.43 -2.96
N ALA A 100 -22.96 -2.85 -1.92
CA ALA A 100 -23.62 -3.61 -0.88
C ALA A 100 -24.78 -4.44 -1.44
N LEU A 101 -25.00 -5.65 -0.89
CA LEU A 101 -26.00 -6.60 -1.38
C LEU A 101 -27.45 -6.08 -1.26
N THR A 102 -27.68 -5.13 -0.37
CA THR A 102 -28.97 -4.49 -0.11
C THR A 102 -29.31 -3.39 -1.12
N VAL A 103 -28.35 -2.99 -1.96
CA VAL A 103 -28.56 -1.93 -2.95
C VAL A 103 -29.34 -2.46 -4.15
N ASP A 104 -30.54 -1.90 -4.34
CA ASP A 104 -31.33 -2.14 -5.54
C ASP A 104 -30.79 -1.31 -6.71
N THR A 105 -30.46 -1.99 -7.81
CA THR A 105 -29.92 -1.39 -9.03
C THR A 105 -30.94 -1.30 -10.17
N LEU A 106 -32.21 -1.64 -9.93
CA LEU A 106 -33.26 -1.62 -10.96
C LEU A 106 -33.44 -0.23 -11.60
N LEU A 107 -33.26 0.84 -10.84
CA LEU A 107 -33.38 2.23 -11.31
C LEU A 107 -32.04 2.85 -11.73
N ALA A 108 -30.98 2.06 -11.90
CA ALA A 108 -29.63 2.59 -12.17
C ALA A 108 -29.58 3.50 -13.41
N LEU A 109 -30.28 3.14 -14.49
CA LEU A 109 -30.33 3.95 -15.71
C LEU A 109 -31.02 5.30 -15.48
N ASP A 110 -32.06 5.36 -14.65
CA ASP A 110 -32.78 6.60 -14.34
C ASP A 110 -31.90 7.55 -13.54
N TYR A 111 -31.14 7.03 -12.56
CA TYR A 111 -30.17 7.83 -11.82
C TYR A 111 -29.06 8.39 -12.71
N VAL A 112 -28.50 7.57 -13.61
CA VAL A 112 -27.46 8.00 -14.55
C VAL A 112 -27.99 9.08 -15.50
N ASN A 113 -29.17 8.86 -16.09
CA ASN A 113 -29.77 9.82 -17.02
C ASN A 113 -30.15 11.13 -16.33
N GLY A 114 -30.71 11.04 -15.11
CA GLY A 114 -31.03 12.19 -14.28
C GLY A 114 -29.80 13.04 -14.00
N ALA A 115 -28.75 12.44 -13.42
CA ALA A 115 -27.51 13.14 -13.10
C ALA A 115 -26.83 13.74 -14.34
N ARG A 116 -26.81 13.03 -15.47
CA ARG A 116 -26.19 13.51 -16.73
C ARG A 116 -26.90 14.74 -17.30
N SER A 117 -28.20 14.89 -17.06
CA SER A 117 -28.99 16.03 -17.58
C SER A 117 -28.78 17.33 -16.80
N LEU A 118 -28.15 17.27 -15.63
CA LEU A 118 -27.95 18.42 -14.76
C LEU A 118 -26.73 19.26 -15.20
N SER A 119 -26.79 20.56 -14.90
CA SER A 119 -25.61 21.43 -14.95
C SER A 119 -24.58 21.00 -13.91
N GLU A 120 -23.33 21.47 -14.02
CA GLU A 120 -22.27 21.16 -13.05
C GLU A 120 -22.67 21.48 -11.60
N ALA A 121 -23.24 22.67 -11.35
CA ALA A 121 -23.76 23.02 -10.03
C ALA A 121 -24.91 22.11 -9.58
N GLY A 122 -25.74 21.66 -10.51
CA GLY A 122 -26.80 20.69 -10.24
C GLY A 122 -26.26 19.29 -9.94
N GLN A 123 -25.18 18.88 -10.59
CA GLN A 123 -24.50 17.61 -10.34
C GLN A 123 -23.87 17.59 -8.94
N ASP A 124 -23.23 18.67 -8.52
CA ASP A 124 -22.69 18.83 -7.15
C ASP A 124 -23.78 18.74 -6.08
N ASP A 125 -24.91 19.46 -6.23
CA ASP A 125 -26.04 19.35 -5.28
C ASP A 125 -26.69 17.95 -5.31
N TRP A 126 -26.76 17.32 -6.49
CA TRP A 126 -27.26 15.96 -6.62
C TRP A 126 -26.39 14.97 -5.85
N ILE A 127 -25.06 15.01 -6.00
CA ILE A 127 -24.13 14.15 -5.24
C ILE A 127 -24.29 14.34 -3.73
N LYS A 128 -24.48 15.59 -3.28
CA LYS A 128 -24.72 15.90 -1.85
C LYS A 128 -26.04 15.36 -1.29
N ARG A 129 -26.97 14.91 -2.13
CA ARG A 129 -28.27 14.37 -1.70
C ARG A 129 -28.49 12.92 -2.12
N ALA A 130 -27.73 12.44 -3.09
CA ALA A 130 -27.82 11.09 -3.61
C ALA A 130 -27.70 10.05 -2.48
N ASP A 131 -28.60 9.07 -2.52
CA ASP A 131 -28.55 7.89 -1.68
C ASP A 131 -27.52 6.88 -2.24
N LEU A 132 -27.34 5.78 -1.51
CA LEU A 132 -26.37 4.76 -1.90
C LEU A 132 -26.72 4.11 -3.26
N ALA A 133 -27.99 3.93 -3.60
CA ALA A 133 -28.40 3.33 -4.87
C ALA A 133 -28.05 4.23 -6.06
N ALA A 134 -28.34 5.53 -5.95
CA ALA A 134 -27.99 6.54 -6.93
C ALA A 134 -26.46 6.65 -7.12
N LEU A 135 -25.71 6.68 -6.02
CA LEU A 135 -24.24 6.73 -6.06
C LEU A 135 -23.64 5.46 -6.65
N THR A 136 -24.19 4.29 -6.30
CA THR A 136 -23.79 2.99 -6.88
C THR A 136 -23.94 3.00 -8.40
N ALA A 137 -25.06 3.53 -8.90
CA ALA A 137 -25.34 3.57 -10.33
C ALA A 137 -24.32 4.40 -11.12
N VAL A 138 -23.79 5.48 -10.53
CA VAL A 138 -22.83 6.37 -11.21
C VAL A 138 -21.37 6.02 -10.95
N VAL A 139 -21.04 5.46 -9.77
CA VAL A 139 -19.67 5.19 -9.32
C VAL A 139 -19.23 3.75 -9.56
N ALA A 140 -20.03 2.75 -9.19
CA ALA A 140 -19.54 1.37 -8.99
C ALA A 140 -19.07 0.67 -10.28
N ARG A 141 -19.53 1.12 -11.46
CA ARG A 141 -19.13 0.58 -12.77
C ARG A 141 -18.10 1.45 -13.52
N GLY A 142 -17.50 2.43 -12.83
CA GLY A 142 -16.61 3.41 -13.44
C GLY A 142 -17.41 4.55 -14.09
N ASN A 143 -17.04 5.78 -13.73
CA ASN A 143 -17.62 7.08 -14.08
C ASN A 143 -18.69 7.06 -15.19
N SER A 144 -19.91 6.64 -14.85
CA SER A 144 -21.00 6.42 -15.84
C SER A 144 -21.68 7.73 -16.27
N VAL A 145 -21.37 8.81 -15.56
CA VAL A 145 -21.73 10.20 -15.87
C VAL A 145 -20.42 10.97 -15.90
N PRO A 146 -20.08 11.74 -16.94
CA PRO A 146 -18.79 12.42 -17.03
C PRO A 146 -18.72 13.64 -16.10
N PHE A 147 -18.70 13.39 -14.78
CA PHE A 147 -18.55 14.44 -13.77
C PHE A 147 -17.17 15.09 -13.90
N PRO A 148 -17.05 16.42 -13.70
CA PRO A 148 -15.78 17.07 -13.47
C PRO A 148 -15.02 16.44 -12.30
N GLU A 149 -13.69 16.43 -12.35
CA GLU A 149 -12.83 15.74 -11.37
C GLU A 149 -13.20 16.04 -9.91
N PRO A 150 -13.42 17.30 -9.47
CA PRO A 150 -13.77 17.58 -8.08
C PRO A 150 -15.12 16.97 -7.65
N ILE A 151 -16.09 16.91 -8.56
CA ILE A 151 -17.42 16.31 -8.30
C ILE A 151 -17.31 14.79 -8.29
N TRP A 152 -16.50 14.23 -9.21
CA TRP A 152 -16.23 12.79 -9.25
C TRP A 152 -15.55 12.30 -7.96
N GLU A 153 -14.51 12.99 -7.47
CA GLU A 153 -13.83 12.66 -6.23
C GLU A 153 -14.80 12.68 -5.03
N GLN A 154 -15.68 13.69 -4.96
CA GLN A 154 -16.72 13.77 -3.95
C GLN A 154 -17.74 12.62 -4.06
N ALA A 155 -18.15 12.26 -5.27
CA ALA A 155 -19.05 11.15 -5.52
C ALA A 155 -18.44 9.82 -5.05
N VAL A 156 -17.18 9.58 -5.39
CA VAL A 156 -16.42 8.38 -4.99
C VAL A 156 -16.27 8.33 -3.47
N GLU A 157 -15.92 9.44 -2.83
CA GLU A 157 -15.81 9.52 -1.38
C GLU A 157 -17.14 9.17 -0.69
N ARG A 158 -18.22 9.84 -1.10
CA ARG A 158 -19.53 9.61 -0.49
C ARG A 158 -20.05 8.20 -0.74
N TYR A 159 -19.87 7.68 -1.97
CA TYR A 159 -20.18 6.30 -2.30
C TYR A 159 -19.46 5.35 -1.35
N TRP A 160 -18.15 5.51 -1.21
CA TRP A 160 -17.33 4.65 -0.38
C TRP A 160 -17.81 4.64 1.07
N LEU A 161 -18.10 5.82 1.65
CA LEU A 161 -18.54 5.93 3.04
C LEU A 161 -19.89 5.24 3.27
N LEU A 162 -20.88 5.50 2.41
CA LEU A 162 -22.20 4.91 2.52
C LEU A 162 -22.17 3.41 2.22
N ASN A 163 -21.41 2.98 1.22
CA ASN A 163 -21.28 1.58 0.84
C ASN A 163 -20.61 0.78 1.95
N TRP A 164 -19.55 1.31 2.57
CA TRP A 164 -18.90 0.68 3.72
C TRP A 164 -19.88 0.54 4.89
N ALA A 165 -20.56 1.63 5.27
CA ALA A 165 -21.51 1.63 6.38
C ALA A 165 -22.60 0.56 6.20
N GLU A 166 -23.14 0.44 4.98
CA GLU A 166 -24.15 -0.56 4.64
C GLU A 166 -23.58 -1.98 4.63
N ARG A 167 -22.46 -2.21 3.94
CA ARG A 167 -21.84 -3.55 3.80
C ARG A 167 -21.47 -4.18 5.14
N PHE A 168 -20.96 -3.36 6.06
CA PHE A 168 -20.53 -3.83 7.37
C PHE A 168 -21.61 -3.69 8.44
N ASN A 169 -22.83 -3.32 8.04
CA ASN A 169 -23.97 -3.12 8.95
C ASN A 169 -23.61 -2.22 10.14
N ALA A 170 -22.87 -1.15 9.88
CA ALA A 170 -22.31 -0.26 10.91
C ALA A 170 -23.42 0.42 11.74
N ALA A 171 -24.62 0.57 11.16
CA ALA A 171 -25.81 1.04 11.86
C ALA A 171 -26.19 0.14 13.06
N ALA A 172 -26.00 -1.18 12.96
CA ALA A 172 -26.30 -2.11 14.04
C ALA A 172 -25.29 -2.04 15.19
N THR A 173 -24.03 -1.68 14.91
CA THR A 173 -22.96 -1.57 15.90
C THR A 173 -22.85 -0.19 16.52
N ASN A 174 -23.55 0.81 15.97
CA ASN A 174 -23.56 2.20 16.44
C ASN A 174 -25.00 2.66 16.74
N PRO A 175 -25.64 2.14 17.80
CA PRO A 175 -26.99 2.55 18.19
C PRO A 175 -27.02 4.01 18.67
N ALA A 176 -28.17 4.68 18.50
CA ALA A 176 -28.41 6.00 19.05
C ALA A 176 -28.29 5.98 20.58
N VAL A 177 -27.59 6.97 21.13
CA VAL A 177 -27.36 7.10 22.57
C VAL A 177 -28.36 8.12 23.12
N PRO A 178 -29.14 7.77 24.16
CA PRO A 178 -30.02 8.74 24.80
C PRO A 178 -29.27 9.94 25.35
N ASP A 179 -29.83 11.13 25.16
CA ASP A 179 -29.34 12.38 25.73
C ASP A 179 -30.49 13.25 26.27
N LEU A 180 -30.16 14.47 26.75
CA LEU A 180 -31.16 15.38 27.30
C LEU A 180 -32.15 15.91 26.24
N GLY A 181 -31.78 15.90 24.96
CA GLY A 181 -32.67 16.26 23.85
C GLY A 181 -33.58 15.11 23.41
N THR A 182 -33.09 13.86 23.55
CA THR A 182 -33.76 12.65 23.06
C THR A 182 -33.59 11.50 24.06
N VAL A 183 -34.35 11.56 25.15
CA VAL A 183 -34.27 10.59 26.27
C VAL A 183 -34.65 9.17 25.86
N LEU A 184 -35.47 9.02 24.82
CA LEU A 184 -35.86 7.74 24.22
C LEU A 184 -35.29 7.62 22.80
N ALA A 185 -33.97 7.75 22.67
CA ALA A 185 -33.31 7.60 21.38
C ALA A 185 -33.52 6.19 20.83
N THR A 186 -33.98 6.10 19.58
CA THR A 186 -34.20 4.84 18.85
C THR A 186 -33.54 4.91 17.49
N GLY A 187 -33.04 3.77 17.00
CA GLY A 187 -32.38 3.69 15.69
C GLY A 187 -30.85 3.88 15.79
N PRO A 188 -30.17 4.03 14.65
CA PRO A 188 -28.72 4.18 14.60
C PRO A 188 -28.27 5.63 14.84
N ASN A 189 -27.08 5.78 15.41
CA ASN A 189 -26.35 7.05 15.44
C ASN A 189 -25.62 7.23 14.10
N MET A 190 -26.28 7.85 13.13
CA MET A 190 -25.71 8.02 11.79
C MET A 190 -24.42 8.85 11.78
N ASP A 191 -24.25 9.80 12.70
CA ASP A 191 -23.01 10.58 12.81
C ASP A 191 -21.84 9.69 13.23
N ALA A 192 -22.06 8.79 14.22
CA ALA A 192 -21.05 7.82 14.63
C ALA A 192 -20.72 6.81 13.52
N VAL A 193 -21.74 6.32 12.80
CA VAL A 193 -21.56 5.43 11.64
C VAL A 193 -20.67 6.08 10.58
N MET A 194 -20.97 7.32 10.20
CA MET A 194 -20.21 8.04 9.17
C MET A 194 -18.81 8.41 9.63
N ALA A 195 -18.63 8.74 10.90
CA ALA A 195 -17.30 8.98 11.49
C ALA A 195 -16.44 7.70 11.48
N GLU A 196 -17.03 6.55 11.79
CA GLU A 196 -16.34 5.27 11.73
C GLU A 196 -15.93 4.90 10.30
N ALA A 197 -16.84 5.07 9.33
CA ALA A 197 -16.56 4.89 7.91
C ALA A 197 -15.40 5.81 7.46
N ALA A 198 -15.45 7.10 7.83
CA ALA A 198 -14.41 8.05 7.49
C ALA A 198 -13.04 7.69 8.08
N ARG A 199 -13.00 7.20 9.33
CA ARG A 199 -11.78 6.68 9.95
C ARG A 199 -11.24 5.49 9.16
N TYR A 200 -12.09 4.53 8.82
CA TYR A 200 -11.68 3.37 8.03
C TYR A 200 -11.13 3.79 6.66
N ARG A 201 -11.72 4.81 6.01
CA ARG A 201 -11.23 5.36 4.74
C ARG A 201 -9.85 5.97 4.89
N ALA A 202 -9.66 6.79 5.92
CA ALA A 202 -8.37 7.42 6.18
C ALA A 202 -7.28 6.35 6.40
N ASP A 203 -7.58 5.29 7.14
CA ASP A 203 -6.63 4.20 7.37
C ASP A 203 -6.39 3.35 6.11
N HIS A 204 -7.39 3.17 5.25
CA HIS A 204 -7.22 2.57 3.92
C HIS A 204 -6.31 3.40 3.01
N LEU A 205 -6.51 4.72 2.95
CA LEU A 205 -5.66 5.62 2.17
C LEU A 205 -4.21 5.62 2.67
N LYS A 206 -3.99 5.54 4.00
CA LYS A 206 -2.65 5.37 4.57
C LYS A 206 -2.01 4.05 4.12
N ARG A 207 -2.77 2.95 4.08
CA ARG A 207 -2.28 1.64 3.58
C ARG A 207 -1.89 1.72 2.10
N LEU A 208 -2.70 2.37 1.27
CA LEU A 208 -2.38 2.58 -0.15
C LEU A 208 -1.11 3.43 -0.33
N ALA A 209 -0.96 4.51 0.43
CA ALA A 209 0.26 5.32 0.41
C ALA A 209 1.50 4.51 0.85
N ALA A 210 1.35 3.65 1.87
CA ALA A 210 2.43 2.78 2.34
C ALA A 210 2.90 1.79 1.25
N ILE A 211 2.01 1.30 0.39
CA ILE A 211 2.39 0.43 -0.74
C ILE A 211 3.33 1.14 -1.71
N GLY A 212 3.08 2.42 -2.01
CA GLY A 212 3.98 3.22 -2.85
C GLY A 212 5.38 3.33 -2.26
N VAL A 213 5.47 3.50 -0.94
CA VAL A 213 6.74 3.49 -0.20
C VAL A 213 7.41 2.11 -0.26
N MET A 214 6.66 1.02 -0.03
CA MET A 214 7.19 -0.35 -0.11
C MET A 214 7.78 -0.66 -1.48
N GLU A 215 7.14 -0.20 -2.57
CA GLU A 215 7.65 -0.41 -3.92
C GLU A 215 8.96 0.35 -4.17
N SER A 216 9.06 1.60 -3.69
CA SER A 216 10.32 2.37 -3.76
C SER A 216 11.43 1.67 -2.97
N VAL A 217 11.12 1.22 -1.76
CA VAL A 217 12.05 0.50 -0.89
C VAL A 217 12.54 -0.78 -1.56
N ALA A 218 11.66 -1.58 -2.17
CA ALA A 218 12.07 -2.80 -2.88
C ALA A 218 13.04 -2.49 -4.03
N LYS A 219 12.79 -1.40 -4.79
CA LYS A 219 13.70 -0.94 -5.85
C LYS A 219 15.06 -0.51 -5.28
N ASP A 220 15.06 0.24 -4.18
CA ASP A 220 16.28 0.71 -3.51
C ASP A 220 17.10 -0.45 -2.92
N MET A 221 16.43 -1.46 -2.35
CA MET A 221 17.08 -2.70 -1.87
C MET A 221 17.81 -3.41 -3.01
N VAL A 222 17.14 -3.62 -4.15
CA VAL A 222 17.73 -4.28 -5.31
C VAL A 222 18.91 -3.46 -5.86
N ALA A 223 18.76 -2.14 -5.97
CA ALA A 223 19.82 -1.25 -6.44
C ALA A 223 21.03 -1.23 -5.48
N PHE A 224 20.79 -1.20 -4.17
CA PHE A 224 21.83 -1.30 -3.15
C PHE A 224 22.59 -2.62 -3.26
N MET A 225 21.88 -3.75 -3.38
CA MET A 225 22.50 -5.06 -3.55
C MET A 225 23.31 -5.16 -4.84
N ALA A 226 22.77 -4.65 -5.95
CA ALA A 226 23.50 -4.59 -7.22
C ALA A 226 24.80 -3.80 -7.07
N ALA A 227 24.76 -2.64 -6.41
CA ALA A 227 25.94 -1.80 -6.19
C ALA A 227 26.96 -2.45 -5.24
N LEU A 228 26.50 -3.13 -4.20
CA LEU A 228 27.32 -3.77 -3.18
C LEU A 228 28.06 -5.01 -3.73
N PHE A 229 27.36 -5.82 -4.52
CA PHE A 229 27.88 -7.07 -5.06
C PHE A 229 28.44 -6.95 -6.48
N ASP A 230 28.52 -5.73 -7.01
CA ASP A 230 29.01 -5.42 -8.37
C ASP A 230 28.27 -6.20 -9.46
N LEU A 231 26.94 -6.27 -9.33
CA LEU A 231 26.01 -6.89 -10.27
C LEU A 231 25.27 -5.81 -11.06
N SER A 232 24.74 -6.16 -12.23
CA SER A 232 23.69 -5.34 -12.82
C SER A 232 22.42 -5.38 -11.96
N ALA A 233 21.61 -4.32 -12.02
CA ALA A 233 20.33 -4.28 -11.30
C ALA A 233 19.39 -5.44 -11.67
N GLN A 234 19.42 -5.86 -12.94
CA GLN A 234 18.64 -6.98 -13.43
C GLN A 234 19.13 -8.33 -12.87
N GLU A 235 20.44 -8.57 -12.85
CA GLU A 235 21.00 -9.79 -12.24
C GLU A 235 20.69 -9.88 -10.74
N ALA A 236 20.82 -8.76 -10.01
CA ALA A 236 20.47 -8.70 -8.61
C ALA A 236 18.98 -9.01 -8.38
N LEU A 237 18.10 -8.44 -9.21
CA LEU A 237 16.67 -8.74 -9.18
C LEU A 237 16.39 -10.21 -9.48
N ASP A 238 16.99 -10.77 -10.51
CA ASP A 238 16.74 -12.16 -10.91
C ASP A 238 17.26 -13.15 -9.86
N MET A 239 18.35 -12.85 -9.17
CA MET A 239 18.83 -13.64 -8.02
C MET A 239 17.88 -13.54 -6.83
N VAL A 240 17.43 -12.33 -6.49
CA VAL A 240 16.47 -12.08 -5.39
C VAL A 240 15.13 -12.78 -5.65
N MET A 241 14.69 -12.82 -6.91
CA MET A 241 13.45 -13.46 -7.34
C MET A 241 13.61 -14.97 -7.61
N GLY A 242 14.80 -15.55 -7.41
CA GLY A 242 15.07 -16.97 -7.64
C GLY A 242 14.94 -17.40 -9.11
N ARG A 243 15.14 -16.49 -10.07
CA ARG A 243 15.04 -16.73 -11.52
C ARG A 243 16.36 -17.16 -12.16
N THR A 244 17.44 -17.15 -11.39
CA THR A 244 18.75 -17.64 -11.82
C THR A 244 19.08 -18.92 -11.07
N ASP A 245 19.45 -19.97 -11.79
CA ASP A 245 20.00 -21.18 -11.19
C ASP A 245 21.35 -20.83 -10.56
N ALA A 246 21.37 -20.68 -9.23
CA ALA A 246 22.57 -20.41 -8.45
C ALA A 246 23.63 -21.54 -8.53
N THR A 247 23.36 -22.61 -9.27
CA THR A 247 24.19 -23.81 -9.42
C THR A 247 24.88 -23.94 -10.78
N ALA A 248 24.72 -22.97 -11.70
CA ALA A 248 25.31 -23.05 -13.04
C ALA A 248 26.73 -22.45 -13.18
N ALA A 249 27.39 -22.08 -12.08
CA ALA A 249 28.77 -21.57 -12.07
C ALA A 249 29.65 -22.39 -11.14
#